data_AF-A0A316L7G3-F1
#
_entry.id   AF-A0A316L7G3-F1
#
_cell.length_a   1.000
_cell.length_b   1.000
_cell.length_c   1.000
_cell.angle_alpha   90.00
_cell.angle_beta   90.00
_cell.angle_gamma   90.00
#
_symmetry.space_group_name_H-M   'P 1'
#
loop_
_entity.id
_entity.type
_entity.pdbx_description
1 polymer ?
#
loop_
_entity_poly.entity_id
_entity_poly.type
_entity_poly.pdbx_seq_one_letter_code
_entity_poly.pdbx_strand_id
1 'polypeptide(L)'
;MENIDKGGVHELKELTIKDLKDVIDRTNENDLNARVVITLDEPSIGGRAFTSIIMAHMGFDWETNQFRIEPKEPIARNKFSRDTPRDIRKWRDGYFCPKCDGSLMKKEVKESRYCRRCGQRFSGLVHDYDK
;
A
#
# COMPACT_ATOMS: atom_id res chain seq x y z
N MET A 1 11.43 14.20 -35.11
CA MET A 1 11.08 14.03 -33.69
C MET A 1 10.23 12.80 -33.61
N GLU A 2 10.84 11.69 -33.20
CA GLU A 2 10.17 10.39 -33.10
C GLU A 2 9.22 10.42 -31.90
N ASN A 3 7.94 10.22 -32.16
CA ASN A 3 6.94 10.00 -31.12
C ASN A 3 7.21 8.62 -30.52
N ILE A 4 7.78 8.61 -29.32
CA ILE A 4 7.90 7.40 -28.52
C ILE A 4 6.51 7.15 -27.92
N ASP A 5 5.68 6.39 -28.64
CA ASP A 5 4.44 5.82 -28.11
C ASP A 5 4.80 4.85 -26.98
N LYS A 6 4.76 5.36 -25.75
CA LYS A 6 4.84 4.55 -24.54
C LYS A 6 3.54 3.79 -24.36
N GLY A 7 3.55 2.52 -24.75
CA GLY A 7 2.60 1.50 -24.30
C GLY A 7 1.21 1.65 -24.90
N GLY A 8 0.77 0.64 -25.65
CA GLY A 8 -0.55 0.61 -26.27
C GLY A 8 -1.65 0.95 -25.27
N VAL A 9 -2.21 2.16 -25.41
CA VAL A 9 -3.46 2.54 -24.76
C VAL A 9 -4.52 1.75 -25.50
N HIS A 10 -4.87 0.58 -24.97
CA HIS A 10 -6.08 -0.10 -25.42
C HIS A 10 -7.24 0.90 -25.29
N GLU A 11 -8.01 1.05 -26.36
CA GLU A 11 -9.20 1.88 -26.38
C GLU A 11 -10.03 1.57 -25.12
N LEU A 12 -10.29 2.58 -24.29
CA LEU A 12 -10.98 2.44 -23.00
C LEU A 12 -12.44 2.11 -23.26
N LYS A 13 -12.71 0.86 -23.62
CA LYS A 13 -14.03 0.31 -23.81
C LYS A 13 -14.47 -0.35 -22.50
N GLU A 14 -15.61 0.07 -21.98
CA GLU A 14 -16.27 -0.64 -20.89
C GLU A 14 -16.64 -2.05 -21.35
N LEU A 15 -16.18 -3.07 -20.61
CA LEU A 15 -16.49 -4.47 -20.90
C LEU A 15 -17.76 -4.87 -20.17
N THR A 16 -18.59 -5.66 -20.85
CA THR A 16 -19.79 -6.27 -20.27
C THR A 16 -19.48 -7.68 -19.75
N ILE A 17 -20.39 -8.25 -18.95
CA ILE A 17 -20.29 -9.66 -18.52
C ILE A 17 -20.24 -10.60 -19.73
N LYS A 18 -20.92 -10.24 -20.83
CA LYS A 18 -20.90 -11.03 -22.07
C LYS A 18 -19.50 -11.07 -22.67
N ASP A 19 -18.81 -9.93 -22.72
CA ASP A 19 -17.44 -9.87 -23.22
C ASP A 19 -16.49 -10.71 -22.35
N LEU A 20 -16.65 -10.65 -21.02
CA LEU A 20 -15.87 -11.48 -20.09
C LEU A 20 -16.14 -12.98 -20.30
N LYS A 21 -17.41 -13.36 -20.46
CA LYS A 21 -17.79 -14.75 -20.75
C LYS A 21 -17.14 -15.25 -22.04
N ASP A 22 -17.20 -14.45 -23.11
CA ASP A 22 -16.61 -14.82 -24.39
C ASP A 22 -15.08 -15.03 -24.31
N VAL A 23 -14.40 -14.32 -23.42
CA VAL A 23 -12.96 -14.52 -23.15
C VAL A 23 -12.71 -15.81 -22.36
N ILE A 24 -13.53 -16.07 -21.33
CA ILE A 24 -13.41 -17.28 -20.51
C ILE A 24 -13.68 -18.53 -21.37
N ASP A 25 -14.73 -18.50 -22.20
CA ASP A 25 -15.11 -19.62 -23.08
C ASP A 25 -14.02 -19.97 -24.12
N ARG A 26 -13.08 -19.06 -24.40
CA ARG A 26 -11.92 -19.29 -25.29
C ARG A 26 -10.67 -19.77 -24.57
N THR A 27 -10.68 -19.77 -23.23
CA THR A 27 -9.52 -20.19 -22.43
C THR A 27 -9.39 -21.71 -22.46
N ASN A 28 -8.15 -22.21 -22.46
CA ASN A 28 -7.87 -23.65 -22.49
C ASN A 28 -8.34 -24.30 -21.17
N GLU A 29 -8.89 -25.52 -21.25
CA GLU A 29 -9.32 -26.29 -20.07
C GLU A 29 -8.20 -26.47 -19.03
N ASN A 30 -6.95 -26.60 -19.49
CA ASN A 30 -5.79 -26.72 -18.60
C ASN A 30 -5.56 -25.47 -17.73
N ASP A 31 -6.00 -24.30 -18.20
CA ASP A 31 -5.79 -23.01 -17.55
C ASP A 31 -6.97 -22.59 -16.66
N LEU A 32 -8.03 -23.41 -16.55
CA LEU A 32 -9.21 -23.10 -15.72
C LEU A 32 -8.89 -23.00 -14.23
N ASN A 33 -7.77 -23.58 -13.78
CA ASN A 33 -7.28 -23.47 -12.41
C ASN A 33 -6.33 -22.27 -12.18
N ALA A 34 -6.13 -21.43 -13.19
CA ALA A 34 -5.29 -20.25 -13.07
C ALA A 34 -5.90 -19.22 -12.09
N ARG A 35 -5.03 -18.43 -11.48
CA ARG A 35 -5.44 -17.36 -10.55
C ARG A 35 -5.96 -16.16 -11.34
N VAL A 36 -7.14 -15.67 -10.96
CA VAL A 36 -7.67 -14.41 -11.48
C VAL A 36 -7.13 -13.24 -10.65
N VAL A 37 -6.51 -12.27 -11.33
CA VAL A 37 -5.87 -11.11 -10.72
C VAL A 37 -6.19 -9.83 -11.49
N ILE A 38 -6.26 -8.72 -10.75
CA ILE A 38 -6.40 -7.38 -11.32
C ILE A 38 -5.00 -6.76 -11.39
N THR A 39 -4.60 -6.33 -12.58
CA THR A 39 -3.32 -5.63 -12.78
C THR A 39 -3.42 -4.22 -12.20
N LEU A 40 -2.40 -3.81 -11.45
CA LEU A 40 -2.28 -2.47 -10.88
C LEU A 40 -1.28 -1.64 -11.70
N ASP A 41 -1.47 -0.33 -11.73
CA ASP A 41 -0.56 0.62 -12.39
C ASP A 41 0.71 0.93 -11.56
N GLU A 42 0.82 0.33 -10.38
CA GLU A 42 1.96 0.54 -9.49
C GLU A 42 3.25 -0.08 -10.07
N PRO A 43 4.42 0.58 -9.91
CA PRO A 43 5.69 -0.01 -10.27
C PRO A 43 5.97 -1.23 -9.39
N SER A 44 6.45 -2.31 -10.00
CA SER A 44 6.79 -3.56 -9.32
C SER A 44 8.14 -4.09 -9.80
N ILE A 45 8.86 -4.80 -8.94
CA ILE A 45 10.14 -5.43 -9.27
C ILE A 45 9.85 -6.86 -9.76
N GLY A 46 10.17 -7.14 -11.02
CA GLY A 46 9.92 -8.42 -11.66
C GLY A 46 8.56 -8.44 -12.37
N GLY A 47 7.59 -9.17 -11.81
CA GLY A 47 6.23 -9.26 -12.37
C GLY A 47 5.42 -7.96 -12.22
N ARG A 48 4.36 -7.80 -13.02
CA ARG A 48 3.43 -6.66 -12.89
C ARG A 48 2.79 -6.64 -11.51
N ALA A 49 2.58 -5.45 -10.94
CA ALA A 49 1.81 -5.32 -9.70
C ALA A 49 0.40 -5.86 -9.93
N PHE A 50 -0.12 -6.64 -8.97
CA PHE A 50 -1.48 -7.16 -9.06
C PHE A 50 -2.12 -7.30 -7.68
N THR A 51 -3.46 -7.36 -7.66
CA THR A 51 -4.25 -7.78 -6.50
C THR A 51 -5.14 -8.97 -6.88
N SER A 52 -5.35 -9.91 -5.98
CA SER A 52 -6.23 -11.06 -6.22
C SER A 52 -7.69 -10.67 -5.99
N ILE A 53 -8.62 -11.42 -6.59
CA ILE A 53 -10.06 -11.25 -6.38
C ILE A 53 -10.51 -12.21 -5.28
N ILE A 54 -11.36 -11.75 -4.37
CA ILE A 54 -11.97 -12.61 -3.32
C ILE A 54 -13.42 -12.95 -3.62
N MET A 55 -14.14 -12.07 -4.34
CA MET A 55 -15.53 -12.29 -4.69
C MET A 55 -15.84 -11.68 -6.05
N ALA A 56 -16.70 -12.36 -6.82
CA ALA A 56 -17.26 -11.84 -8.06
C ALA A 56 -18.76 -12.19 -8.08
N HIS A 57 -19.62 -11.19 -8.12
CA HIS A 57 -21.06 -11.38 -7.97
C HIS A 57 -21.87 -10.26 -8.63
N MET A 58 -23.16 -10.50 -8.85
CA MET A 58 -24.08 -9.43 -9.26
C MET A 58 -24.36 -8.48 -8.08
N GLY A 59 -24.47 -7.19 -8.38
CA GLY A 59 -24.89 -6.18 -7.42
C GLY A 59 -26.27 -6.48 -6.82
N PHE A 60 -26.50 -5.98 -5.61
CA PHE A 60 -27.74 -6.21 -4.87
C PHE A 60 -28.60 -4.95 -4.81
N ASP A 61 -29.93 -5.13 -4.89
CA ASP A 61 -30.92 -4.06 -4.75
C ASP A 61 -30.69 -2.87 -5.72
N TRP A 62 -30.14 -1.77 -5.22
CA TRP A 62 -29.84 -0.52 -5.95
C TRP A 62 -28.69 -0.62 -6.96
N GLU A 63 -28.00 -1.76 -7.01
CA GLU A 63 -26.85 -2.02 -7.90
C GLU A 63 -27.23 -2.88 -9.12
N THR A 64 -28.49 -2.77 -9.56
CA THR A 64 -29.03 -3.55 -10.68
C THR A 64 -28.15 -3.40 -11.93
N ASN A 65 -27.91 -4.52 -12.62
CA ASN A 65 -27.03 -4.64 -13.81
C ASN A 65 -25.54 -4.32 -13.59
N GLN A 66 -25.06 -4.22 -12.35
CA GLN A 66 -23.63 -4.10 -12.06
C GLN A 66 -23.05 -5.47 -11.72
N PHE A 67 -22.01 -5.89 -12.44
CA PHE A 67 -21.17 -7.01 -12.01
C PHE A 67 -20.05 -6.48 -11.14
N ARG A 68 -19.93 -7.01 -9.94
CA ARG A 68 -18.98 -6.53 -8.93
C ARG A 68 -17.87 -7.53 -8.73
N ILE A 69 -16.66 -6.99 -8.60
CA ILE A 69 -15.45 -7.73 -8.32
C ILE A 69 -14.84 -7.09 -7.08
N GLU A 70 -14.73 -7.87 -6.01
CA GLU A 70 -14.12 -7.42 -4.77
C GLU A 70 -12.63 -7.83 -4.75
N PRO A 71 -11.71 -6.85 -4.69
CA PRO A 71 -10.29 -7.14 -4.61
C PRO A 71 -9.90 -7.50 -3.17
N LYS A 72 -8.92 -8.41 -3.03
CA LYS A 72 -8.35 -8.81 -1.74
C LYS A 72 -7.70 -7.65 -1.00
N GLU A 73 -7.03 -6.78 -1.75
CA GLU A 73 -6.33 -5.61 -1.25
C GLU A 73 -6.79 -4.39 -2.05
N PRO A 74 -6.83 -3.18 -1.44
CA PRO A 74 -7.20 -1.96 -2.14
C PRO A 74 -6.41 -1.75 -3.43
N ILE A 75 -7.10 -1.33 -4.49
CA ILE A 75 -6.52 -1.07 -5.81
C ILE A 75 -5.65 0.20 -5.78
N ALA A 76 -6.13 1.26 -5.12
CA ALA A 76 -5.35 2.46 -4.88
C ALA A 76 -4.65 2.37 -3.52
N ARG A 77 -3.40 1.87 -3.48
CA ARG A 77 -2.66 1.73 -2.22
C ARG A 77 -1.97 3.05 -1.92
N ASN A 78 -2.21 3.57 -0.72
CA ASN A 78 -1.70 4.87 -0.29
C ASN A 78 -0.18 4.88 0.04
N LYS A 79 0.58 3.91 -0.51
CA LYS A 79 2.01 3.70 -0.18
C LYS A 79 2.94 4.78 -0.76
N PHE A 80 2.44 5.57 -1.72
CA PHE A 80 3.16 6.70 -2.34
C PHE A 80 2.53 8.07 -2.05
N SER A 81 1.51 8.15 -1.20
CA SER A 81 0.99 9.44 -0.78
C SER A 81 2.09 10.20 -0.03
N ARG A 82 2.55 11.29 -0.66
CA ARG A 82 3.40 12.31 -0.05
C ARG A 82 2.81 12.84 1.26
N ASP A 83 1.49 12.70 1.42
CA ASP A 83 0.68 13.23 2.51
C ASP A 83 0.38 12.20 3.61
N THR A 84 0.81 10.94 3.48
CA THR A 84 0.76 10.00 4.60
C THR A 84 2.03 10.24 5.41
N PRO A 85 1.96 10.88 6.59
CA PRO A 85 3.14 11.09 7.40
C PRO A 85 3.70 9.70 7.74
N ARG A 86 4.83 9.36 7.11
CA ARG A 86 5.65 8.25 7.58
C ARG A 86 6.04 8.64 8.99
N ASP A 87 5.61 7.86 9.97
CA ASP A 87 6.07 8.08 11.34
C ASP A 87 7.55 7.73 11.38
N ILE A 88 8.40 8.75 11.16
CA ILE A 88 9.86 8.63 11.17
C ILE A 88 10.33 8.08 12.53
N ARG A 89 9.50 8.20 13.59
CA ARG A 89 9.78 7.64 14.92
C ARG A 89 9.81 6.12 14.92
N LYS A 90 9.04 5.44 14.05
CA LYS A 90 9.10 3.97 13.88
C LYS A 90 10.37 3.47 13.19
N TRP A 91 11.13 4.37 12.55
CA TRP A 91 12.31 4.02 11.75
C TRP A 91 13.62 4.60 12.29
N ARG A 92 13.56 5.33 13.41
CA ARG A 92 14.74 5.78 14.13
C ARG A 92 14.75 5.15 15.51
N ASP A 93 15.50 4.07 15.64
CA ASP A 93 15.91 3.54 16.93
C ASP A 93 16.66 4.67 17.66
N GLY A 94 16.02 5.25 18.67
CA GLY A 94 16.50 6.48 19.25
C GLY A 94 15.71 6.90 20.48
N TYR A 95 16.42 7.53 21.40
CA TYR A 95 15.84 8.09 22.60
C TYR A 95 15.26 9.49 22.29
N PHE A 96 14.08 9.81 22.81
CA PHE A 96 13.45 11.12 22.61
C PHE A 96 13.03 11.73 23.95
N CYS A 97 13.12 13.06 24.03
CA CYS A 97 12.71 13.80 25.20
C CYS A 97 11.17 13.81 25.33
N PRO A 98 10.57 13.35 26.45
CA PRO A 98 9.12 13.35 26.65
C PRO A 98 8.47 14.74 26.66
N LYS A 99 9.25 15.81 26.85
CA LYS A 99 8.72 17.19 26.95
C LYS A 99 8.81 17.97 25.66
N CYS A 100 9.93 17.88 24.94
CA CYS A 100 10.19 18.72 23.77
C CYS A 100 10.43 17.92 22.49
N ASP A 101 10.27 16.60 22.55
CA ASP A 101 10.44 15.66 21.43
C ASP A 101 11.79 15.77 20.71
N GLY A 102 12.79 16.34 21.41
CA GLY A 102 14.15 16.41 20.92
C GLY A 102 14.79 15.03 20.97
N SER A 103 15.47 14.62 19.90
CA SER A 103 16.29 13.41 19.91
C SER A 103 17.38 13.54 20.97
N LEU A 104 17.52 12.50 21.77
CA LEU A 104 18.51 12.36 22.82
C LEU A 104 19.58 11.36 22.37
N MET A 105 20.83 11.69 22.62
CA MET A 105 21.93 10.75 22.46
C MET A 105 21.90 9.71 23.57
N LYS A 106 22.37 8.49 23.28
CA LYS A 106 22.52 7.40 24.27
C LYS A 106 23.28 7.83 25.53
N LYS A 107 24.27 8.73 25.38
CA LYS A 107 25.03 9.34 26.48
C LYS A 107 24.16 10.24 27.36
N GLU A 108 23.26 11.03 26.77
CA GLU A 108 22.39 11.93 27.51
C GLU A 108 21.38 11.15 28.36
N VAL A 109 20.90 10.01 27.86
CA VAL A 109 20.03 9.10 28.60
C VAL A 109 20.76 8.36 29.72
N LYS A 110 21.92 7.78 29.43
CA LYS A 110 22.63 6.92 30.38
C LYS A 110 23.38 7.69 31.46
N GLU A 111 24.03 8.79 31.10
CA GLU A 111 24.95 9.51 31.99
C GLU A 111 24.36 10.81 32.53
N SER A 112 23.76 11.61 31.65
CA SER A 112 23.34 12.98 32.02
C SER A 112 21.93 13.02 32.61
N ARG A 113 21.03 12.09 32.23
CA ARG A 113 19.61 12.04 32.66
C ARG A 113 18.85 13.37 32.49
N TYR A 114 19.25 14.20 31.51
CA TYR A 114 18.53 15.44 31.19
C TYR A 114 18.62 15.78 29.70
N CYS A 115 17.60 16.48 29.18
CA CYS A 115 17.59 17.01 27.83
C CYS A 115 18.48 18.24 27.70
N ARG A 116 19.45 18.27 26.78
CA ARG A 116 20.20 19.50 26.49
C ARG A 116 19.35 20.61 25.85
N ARG A 117 18.24 20.25 25.20
CA ARG A 117 17.40 21.21 24.46
C ARG A 117 16.42 21.96 25.37
N CYS A 118 15.80 21.27 26.33
CA CYS A 118 14.78 21.86 27.20
C CYS A 118 15.09 21.76 28.70
N GLY A 119 16.25 21.20 29.08
CA GLY A 119 16.68 21.04 30.47
C GLY A 119 15.88 20.01 31.28
N GLN A 120 14.88 19.34 30.68
CA GLN A 120 14.04 18.38 31.39
C GLN A 120 14.88 17.21 31.91
N ARG A 121 14.84 16.96 33.22
CA ARG A 121 15.40 15.75 33.83
C ARG A 121 14.45 14.58 33.63
N PHE A 122 15.01 13.40 33.38
CA PHE A 122 14.26 12.16 33.23
C PHE A 122 14.65 11.21 34.36
N SER A 123 13.68 10.75 35.13
CA SER A 123 13.87 9.90 36.30
C SER A 123 13.68 8.41 36.01
N GLY A 124 13.34 8.01 34.78
CA GLY A 124 12.96 6.64 34.41
C GLY A 124 13.39 6.24 33.00
N LEU A 125 13.11 4.98 32.65
CA LEU A 125 13.41 4.33 31.38
C LEU A 125 12.97 5.23 30.21
N VAL A 126 13.93 5.75 29.46
CA VAL A 126 13.61 6.42 28.20
C VAL A 126 13.13 5.34 27.25
N HIS A 127 11.96 5.54 26.65
CA HIS A 127 11.38 4.59 25.73
C HIS A 127 12.39 4.26 24.62
N ASP A 128 12.91 3.03 24.66
CA ASP A 128 13.50 2.38 23.50
C ASP A 128 12.33 1.82 22.71
N TYR A 129 12.24 2.12 21.41
CA TYR A 129 11.19 1.57 20.55
C TYR A 129 11.48 0.15 20.09
N ASP A 130 12.45 -0.54 20.72
CA ASP A 130 12.66 -1.98 20.58
C ASP A 130 11.70 -2.77 21.49
N LYS A 131 10.42 -2.84 21.11
CA LYS A 131 9.50 -3.98 21.30
C LYS A 131 8.10 -3.72 20.74
#